data_AF-A0AAU9CFT6-F1
#
_entry.id   AF-A0AAU9CFT6-F1
#
_cell.length_a   1.000
_cell.length_b   1.000
_cell.length_c   1.000
_cell.angle_alpha   90.00
_cell.angle_beta   90.00
_cell.angle_gamma   90.00
#
_symmetry.space_group_name_H-M   'P 1'
#
loop_
_entity.id
_entity.type
_entity.pdbx_description
1 polymer ?
#
loop_
_entity_poly.entity_id
_entity_poly.type
_entity_poly.pdbx_seq_one_letter_code
_entity_poly.pdbx_strand_id
1 'polypeptide(L)'
;MLRIKGSVVNSMSGLALKLLGEGDFAGWLEALEADSKALMREGVYATDWYSVHDGLLHPAEVLAEVSGKTNEEIGRELGEFAAKKAMTGIYKAFVDFRSAEGLLRETARIIAAYYDGVEAEVIWNGKRDVSIIIGGMAGAHEILQHRMIAWASVALENTGASNVRGELEATKGQDLTLRFRWS
;
A
#
# COMPACT_ATOMS: atom_id res chain seq x y z
N MET A 1 4.35 17.42 0.84
CA MET A 1 3.82 16.51 -0.19
C MET A 1 4.31 15.11 0.16
N LEU A 2 3.40 14.15 0.34
CA LEU A 2 3.76 12.80 0.74
C LEU A 2 4.57 12.11 -0.37
N ARG A 3 5.66 11.43 0.00
CA ARG A 3 6.50 10.67 -0.93
C ARG A 3 6.54 9.20 -0.53
N ILE A 4 6.72 8.34 -1.53
CA ILE A 4 6.76 6.89 -1.39
C ILE A 4 8.02 6.32 -2.01
N LYS A 5 8.44 5.16 -1.50
CA LYS A 5 9.58 4.42 -2.03
C LYS A 5 9.30 3.90 -3.45
N GLY A 6 10.30 3.85 -4.32
CA GLY A 6 10.15 3.33 -5.68
C GLY A 6 9.66 1.88 -5.75
N SER A 7 9.90 1.06 -4.72
CA SER A 7 9.30 -0.27 -4.60
C SER A 7 7.76 -0.25 -4.52
N VAL A 8 7.17 0.82 -3.97
CA VAL A 8 5.72 1.06 -3.94
C VAL A 8 5.22 1.38 -5.34
N VAL A 9 5.91 2.29 -6.05
CA VAL A 9 5.57 2.64 -7.45
C VAL A 9 5.68 1.40 -8.36
N ASN A 10 6.74 0.60 -8.22
CA ASN A 10 6.92 -0.66 -8.95
C ASN A 10 5.83 -1.71 -8.66
N SER A 11 5.11 -1.60 -7.54
CA SER A 11 3.94 -2.45 -7.28
C SER A 11 2.72 -2.00 -8.09
N MET A 12 2.59 -0.70 -8.36
CA MET A 12 1.52 -0.11 -9.17
C MET A 12 1.64 -0.56 -10.63
N SER A 13 2.82 -0.37 -11.25
CA SER A 13 3.05 -0.82 -12.64
C SER A 13 2.88 -2.34 -12.77
N GLY A 14 3.31 -3.10 -11.75
CA GLY A 14 3.14 -4.55 -11.72
C GLY A 14 1.67 -5.00 -11.63
N LEU A 15 0.84 -4.29 -10.86
CA LEU A 15 -0.60 -4.57 -10.81
C LEU A 15 -1.26 -4.22 -12.14
N ALA A 16 -0.97 -3.03 -12.70
CA ALA A 16 -1.55 -2.59 -13.97
C ALA A 16 -1.27 -3.60 -15.08
N LEU A 17 -0.01 -4.05 -15.22
CA LEU A 17 0.34 -5.09 -16.19
C LEU A 17 -0.39 -6.42 -15.93
N LYS A 18 -0.55 -6.80 -14.66
CA LYS A 18 -1.27 -8.03 -14.29
C LYS A 18 -2.76 -7.97 -14.65
N LEU A 19 -3.42 -6.82 -14.47
CA LEU A 19 -4.86 -6.67 -14.72
C LEU A 19 -5.18 -6.48 -16.21
N LEU A 20 -4.34 -5.73 -16.92
CA LEU A 20 -4.61 -5.31 -18.30
C LEU A 20 -3.93 -6.23 -19.34
N GLY A 21 -2.90 -6.96 -18.96
CA GLY A 21 -2.03 -7.66 -19.91
C GLY A 21 -1.21 -6.67 -20.77
N GLU A 22 -0.41 -7.19 -21.70
CA GLU A 22 0.54 -6.35 -22.46
C GLU A 22 -0.16 -5.36 -23.42
N GLY A 23 -1.31 -5.74 -24.00
CA GLY A 23 -2.04 -4.92 -24.96
C GLY A 23 -2.64 -3.66 -24.34
N ASP A 24 -3.44 -3.82 -23.29
CA ASP A 24 -4.17 -2.71 -22.67
C ASP A 24 -3.28 -1.89 -21.72
N PHE A 25 -2.14 -2.43 -21.27
CA PHE A 25 -1.17 -1.70 -20.45
C PHE A 25 -0.58 -0.47 -21.17
N ALA A 26 -0.32 -0.56 -22.48
CA ALA A 26 0.15 0.58 -23.26
C ALA A 26 -0.91 1.69 -23.32
N GLY A 27 -2.19 1.33 -23.44
CA GLY A 27 -3.31 2.27 -23.40
C GLY A 27 -3.43 2.98 -22.05
N TRP A 28 -3.30 2.24 -20.96
CA TRP A 28 -3.24 2.81 -19.61
C TRP A 28 -2.08 3.80 -19.44
N LEU A 29 -0.87 3.43 -19.88
CA LEU A 29 0.28 4.35 -19.86
C LEU A 29 0.03 5.64 -20.63
N GLU A 30 -0.69 5.58 -21.76
CA GLU A 30 -1.00 6.76 -22.55
C GLU A 30 -2.09 7.65 -21.93
N ALA A 31 -2.96 7.08 -21.10
CA ALA A 31 -3.98 7.82 -20.37
C ALA A 31 -3.43 8.57 -19.14
N LEU A 32 -2.19 8.29 -18.72
CA LEU A 32 -1.56 8.99 -17.60
C LEU A 32 -1.22 10.45 -17.95
N GLU A 33 -1.24 11.32 -16.93
CA GLU A 33 -0.71 12.68 -17.03
C GLU A 33 0.80 12.67 -17.23
N ALA A 34 1.36 13.79 -17.71
CA ALA A 34 2.76 13.88 -18.14
C ALA A 34 3.76 13.35 -17.09
N ASP A 35 3.64 13.76 -15.83
CA ASP A 35 4.58 13.39 -14.77
C ASP A 35 4.44 11.90 -14.39
N SER A 36 3.21 11.42 -14.25
CA SER A 36 2.92 9.99 -14.00
C SER A 36 3.40 9.12 -15.17
N LYS A 37 3.15 9.56 -16.41
CA LYS A 37 3.55 8.88 -17.64
C LYS A 37 5.07 8.78 -17.76
N ALA A 38 5.78 9.89 -17.53
CA ALA A 38 7.23 9.93 -17.54
C ALA A 38 7.81 8.96 -16.51
N LEU A 39 7.32 9.03 -15.26
CA LEU A 39 7.75 8.17 -14.18
C LEU A 39 7.57 6.68 -14.50
N MET A 40 6.42 6.29 -15.06
CA MET A 40 6.14 4.89 -15.40
C MET A 40 6.92 4.38 -16.62
N ARG A 41 7.40 5.28 -17.50
CA ARG A 41 8.17 4.92 -18.72
C ARG A 41 9.67 4.86 -18.51
N GLU A 42 10.22 5.84 -17.80
CA GLU A 42 11.66 6.02 -17.63
C GLU A 42 12.27 4.98 -16.68
N GLY A 43 11.42 4.28 -15.95
CA GLY A 43 11.79 3.25 -15.01
C GLY A 43 11.99 3.81 -13.60
N VAL A 44 11.72 2.97 -12.60
CA VAL A 44 11.67 3.40 -11.21
C VAL A 44 12.69 2.64 -10.39
N TYR A 45 13.71 3.35 -9.92
CA TYR A 45 14.67 2.80 -8.96
C TYR A 45 13.98 2.53 -7.63
N ALA A 46 14.03 1.27 -7.19
CA ALA A 46 13.31 0.81 -6.01
C ALA A 46 13.70 1.55 -4.72
N THR A 47 14.89 2.15 -4.65
CA THR A 47 15.41 2.83 -3.46
C THR A 47 15.12 4.32 -3.40
N ASP A 48 14.65 4.93 -4.49
CA ASP A 48 14.45 6.38 -4.54
C ASP A 48 13.06 6.77 -4.03
N TRP A 49 12.87 8.07 -3.80
CA TRP A 49 11.63 8.63 -3.29
C TRP A 49 10.87 9.37 -4.38
N TYR A 50 9.59 9.07 -4.52
CA TYR A 50 8.73 9.60 -5.58
C TYR A 50 7.46 10.21 -5.00
N SER A 51 6.84 11.11 -5.76
CA SER A 51 5.53 11.66 -5.44
C SER A 51 4.51 10.54 -5.25
N VAL A 52 3.74 10.57 -4.15
CA VAL A 52 2.64 9.61 -3.98
C VAL A 52 1.56 9.80 -5.03
N HIS A 53 1.35 11.05 -5.47
CA HIS A 53 0.35 11.37 -6.49
C HIS A 53 0.74 10.71 -7.81
N ASP A 54 1.93 11.04 -8.32
CA ASP A 54 2.35 10.64 -9.66
C ASP A 54 2.78 9.17 -9.75
N GLY A 55 3.26 8.62 -8.64
CA GLY A 55 3.73 7.24 -8.57
C GLY A 55 2.66 6.22 -8.16
N LEU A 56 1.52 6.66 -7.63
CA LEU A 56 0.54 5.74 -7.05
C LEU A 56 -0.91 6.18 -7.25
N LEU A 57 -1.29 7.38 -6.82
CA LEU A 57 -2.71 7.77 -6.79
C LEU A 57 -3.27 7.97 -8.19
N HIS A 58 -2.70 8.88 -8.97
CA HIS A 58 -3.14 9.15 -10.35
C HIS A 58 -3.09 7.88 -11.22
N PRO A 59 -1.98 7.10 -11.23
CA PRO A 59 -1.96 5.85 -12.00
C PRO A 59 -3.00 4.81 -11.56
N ALA A 60 -3.34 4.77 -10.27
CA ALA A 60 -4.36 3.86 -9.75
C ALA A 60 -5.79 4.31 -10.08
N GLU A 61 -6.07 5.61 -10.07
CA GLU A 61 -7.36 6.18 -10.51
C GLU A 61 -7.60 5.89 -11.99
N VAL A 62 -6.62 6.16 -12.84
CA VAL A 62 -6.69 5.81 -14.27
C VAL A 62 -6.84 4.30 -14.44
N LEU A 63 -6.18 3.48 -13.62
CA LEU A 63 -6.36 2.02 -13.66
C LEU A 63 -7.79 1.61 -13.29
N ALA A 64 -8.39 2.26 -12.29
CA ALA A 64 -9.77 2.01 -11.90
C ALA A 64 -10.73 2.30 -13.07
N GLU A 65 -10.56 3.44 -13.73
CA GLU A 65 -11.36 3.84 -14.89
C GLU A 65 -11.24 2.84 -16.06
N VAL A 66 -10.02 2.53 -16.51
CA VAL A 66 -9.84 1.65 -17.68
C VAL A 66 -10.21 0.19 -17.42
N SER A 67 -10.14 -0.26 -16.16
CA SER A 67 -10.53 -1.62 -15.78
C SER A 67 -12.00 -1.74 -15.38
N GLY A 68 -12.73 -0.62 -15.28
CA GLY A 68 -14.12 -0.59 -14.81
C GLY A 68 -14.28 -0.96 -13.33
N LYS A 69 -13.21 -0.81 -12.53
CA LYS A 69 -13.18 -1.10 -11.09
C LYS A 69 -13.35 0.19 -10.27
N THR A 70 -13.70 0.05 -9.00
CA THR A 70 -13.69 1.19 -8.07
C THR A 70 -12.29 1.46 -7.53
N ASN A 71 -12.09 2.67 -6.99
CA ASN A 71 -10.87 3.05 -6.27
C ASN A 71 -10.59 2.14 -5.06
N GLU A 72 -11.64 1.74 -4.33
CA GLU A 72 -11.55 0.76 -3.25
C GLU A 72 -11.01 -0.60 -3.76
N GLU A 73 -11.57 -1.11 -4.86
CA GLU A 73 -11.14 -2.39 -5.43
C GLU A 73 -9.67 -2.35 -5.88
N ILE A 74 -9.27 -1.28 -6.58
CA ILE A 74 -7.87 -1.09 -6.99
C ILE A 74 -6.96 -0.95 -5.78
N GLY A 75 -7.34 -0.16 -4.78
CA GLY A 75 -6.56 0.00 -3.55
C GLY A 75 -6.32 -1.35 -2.87
N ARG A 76 -7.38 -2.15 -2.71
CA ARG A 76 -7.30 -3.49 -2.11
C ARG A 76 -6.40 -4.43 -2.91
N GLU A 77 -6.63 -4.56 -4.22
CA GLU A 77 -5.84 -5.45 -5.08
C GLU A 77 -4.36 -5.03 -5.12
N LEU A 78 -4.09 -3.73 -5.09
CA LEU A 78 -2.74 -3.19 -5.02
C LEU A 78 -2.04 -3.51 -3.71
N GLY A 79 -2.74 -3.40 -2.59
CA GLY A 79 -2.21 -3.77 -1.27
C GLY A 79 -1.88 -5.26 -1.20
N GLU A 80 -2.81 -6.11 -1.64
CA GLU A 80 -2.60 -7.56 -1.70
C GLU A 80 -1.45 -7.97 -2.63
N PHE A 81 -1.40 -7.38 -3.83
CA PHE A 81 -0.34 -7.63 -4.80
C PHE A 81 1.03 -7.22 -4.25
N ALA A 82 1.12 -6.04 -3.65
CA ALA A 82 2.35 -5.54 -3.05
C ALA A 82 2.83 -6.41 -1.87
N ALA A 83 1.91 -6.87 -1.01
CA ALA A 83 2.26 -7.76 0.11
C ALA A 83 2.79 -9.11 -0.38
N LYS A 84 2.09 -9.75 -1.32
CA LYS A 84 2.50 -11.02 -1.93
C LYS A 84 3.87 -10.91 -2.61
N LYS A 85 4.13 -9.79 -3.30
CA LYS A 85 5.44 -9.52 -3.93
C LYS A 85 6.55 -9.31 -2.89
N ALA A 86 6.26 -8.61 -1.78
CA ALA A 86 7.24 -8.40 -0.71
C ALA A 86 7.62 -9.71 -0.01
N MET A 87 6.68 -10.63 0.18
CA MET A 87 6.89 -11.92 0.86
C MET A 87 7.63 -12.97 0.02
N THR A 88 7.53 -12.88 -1.30
CA THR A 88 8.19 -13.80 -2.23
C THR A 88 9.48 -13.24 -2.84
N GLY A 89 9.69 -11.93 -2.73
CA GLY A 89 10.82 -11.22 -3.32
C GLY A 89 12.02 -11.03 -2.39
N ILE A 90 12.95 -10.17 -2.83
CA ILE A 90 14.18 -9.79 -2.12
C ILE A 90 13.94 -9.21 -0.72
N TYR A 91 12.73 -8.73 -0.45
CA TYR A 91 12.35 -8.14 0.84
C TYR A 91 11.80 -9.17 1.84
N LYS A 92 11.78 -10.46 1.49
CA LYS A 92 11.28 -11.53 2.36
C LYS A 92 11.88 -11.46 3.78
N ALA A 93 13.18 -11.21 3.90
CA ALA A 93 13.85 -11.09 5.20
C ALA A 93 13.30 -9.97 6.09
N PHE A 94 12.69 -8.92 5.51
CA PHE A 94 12.08 -7.81 6.25
C PHE A 94 10.62 -8.07 6.64
N VAL A 95 9.99 -9.14 6.12
CA VAL A 95 8.57 -9.46 6.32
C VAL A 95 8.33 -10.89 6.83
N ASP A 96 9.40 -11.67 7.08
CA ASP A 96 9.36 -13.02 7.64
C ASP A 96 9.21 -12.98 9.17
N PHE A 97 8.06 -12.50 9.61
CA PHE A 97 7.73 -12.41 11.03
C PHE A 97 7.09 -13.70 11.53
N ARG A 98 7.63 -14.25 12.63
CA ARG A 98 7.12 -15.49 13.25
C ARG A 98 5.84 -15.30 14.07
N SER A 99 5.38 -14.06 14.29
CA SER A 99 4.16 -13.75 15.04
C SER A 99 3.60 -12.37 14.71
N ALA A 100 2.28 -12.20 14.90
CA ALA A 100 1.58 -10.93 14.71
C ALA A 100 2.18 -9.82 15.60
N GLU A 101 2.54 -10.15 16.85
CA GLU A 101 3.18 -9.21 17.76
C GLU A 101 4.55 -8.75 17.24
N GLY A 102 5.35 -9.67 16.68
CA GLY A 102 6.64 -9.33 16.08
C GLY A 102 6.49 -8.38 14.89
N LEU A 103 5.52 -8.64 14.00
CA LEU A 103 5.19 -7.74 12.90
C LEU A 103 4.74 -6.37 13.42
N LEU A 104 3.79 -6.35 14.37
CA LEU A 104 3.21 -5.11 14.89
C LEU A 104 4.21 -4.21 15.62
N ARG A 105 5.23 -4.79 16.27
CA ARG A 105 6.34 -4.03 16.88
C ARG A 105 7.20 -3.31 15.84
N GLU A 106 7.29 -3.85 14.63
CA GLU A 106 8.09 -3.29 13.54
C GLU A 106 7.29 -2.35 12.62
N THR A 107 5.96 -2.30 12.76
CA THR A 107 5.05 -1.52 11.91
C THR A 107 5.52 -0.08 11.70
N ALA A 108 5.90 0.62 12.77
CA ALA A 108 6.35 2.01 12.68
C ALA A 108 7.58 2.16 11.76
N ARG A 109 8.57 1.27 11.95
CA ARG A 109 9.78 1.24 11.12
C ARG A 109 9.48 0.84 9.68
N ILE A 110 8.57 -0.11 9.47
CA ILE A 110 8.14 -0.54 8.13
C ILE A 110 7.49 0.64 7.40
N ILE A 111 6.52 1.31 8.02
CA ILE A 111 5.84 2.46 7.40
C ILE A 111 6.84 3.56 7.05
N ALA A 112 7.72 3.95 7.98
CA ALA A 112 8.74 4.97 7.73
C ALA A 112 9.74 4.59 6.61
N ALA A 113 9.96 3.29 6.36
CA ALA A 113 10.81 2.84 5.27
C ALA A 113 10.18 3.02 3.87
N TYR A 114 8.85 3.10 3.80
CA TYR A 114 8.10 3.19 2.53
C TYR A 114 7.39 4.52 2.31
N TYR A 115 7.19 5.32 3.37
CA TYR A 115 6.49 6.60 3.36
C TYR A 115 7.34 7.67 4.05
N ASP A 116 7.70 8.71 3.30
CA ASP A 116 8.61 9.74 3.76
C ASP A 116 7.93 10.73 4.71
N GLY A 117 8.56 10.98 5.86
CA GLY A 117 8.03 11.87 6.89
C GLY A 117 6.74 11.38 7.57
N VAL A 118 6.43 10.08 7.44
CA VAL A 118 5.25 9.45 8.04
C VAL A 118 5.68 8.71 9.31
N GLU A 119 4.94 8.97 10.39
CA GLU A 119 5.09 8.29 11.66
C GLU A 119 3.91 7.35 11.89
N ALA A 120 4.13 6.27 12.65
CA ALA A 120 3.04 5.40 13.04
C ALA A 120 3.19 4.91 14.47
N GLU A 121 2.05 4.74 15.13
CA GLU A 121 1.91 4.23 16.48
C GLU A 121 0.94 3.05 16.49
N VAL A 122 1.26 2.03 17.29
CA VAL A 122 0.45 0.82 17.43
C VAL A 122 -0.17 0.77 18.82
N ILE A 123 -1.51 0.83 18.86
CA ILE A 123 -2.32 0.80 20.07
C ILE A 123 -2.97 -0.56 20.22
N TRP A 124 -2.64 -1.27 21.30
CA TRP A 124 -3.24 -2.56 21.60
C TRP A 124 -4.58 -2.39 22.31
N ASN A 125 -5.67 -2.75 21.63
CA ASN A 125 -7.02 -2.77 22.20
C ASN A 125 -7.33 -4.13 22.87
N GLY A 126 -6.52 -5.14 22.57
CA GLY A 126 -6.59 -6.48 23.13
C GLY A 126 -5.57 -7.41 22.49
N LYS A 127 -5.57 -8.70 22.86
CA LYS A 127 -4.60 -9.68 22.35
C LYS A 127 -4.64 -9.87 20.82
N ARG A 128 -5.78 -9.60 20.19
CA ARG A 128 -6.04 -9.78 18.75
C ARG A 128 -6.82 -8.61 18.14
N ASP A 129 -6.61 -7.44 18.72
CA ASP A 129 -7.30 -6.20 18.34
C ASP A 129 -6.31 -5.06 18.51
N VAL A 130 -6.01 -4.37 17.41
CA VAL A 130 -4.99 -3.32 17.38
C VAL A 130 -5.46 -2.19 16.48
N SER A 131 -5.19 -0.95 16.90
CA SER A 131 -5.32 0.23 16.05
C SER A 131 -3.92 0.74 15.69
N ILE A 132 -3.72 1.08 14.42
CA ILE A 132 -2.49 1.68 13.90
C ILE A 132 -2.83 3.11 13.54
N ILE A 133 -2.25 4.07 14.26
CA ILE A 133 -2.39 5.50 13.99
C ILE A 133 -1.22 5.89 13.09
N ILE A 134 -1.49 6.50 11.95
CA ILE A 134 -0.49 6.86 10.95
C ILE A 134 -0.59 8.38 10.71
N GLY A 135 0.44 9.11 11.13
CA GLY A 135 0.50 10.57 11.05
C GLY A 135 1.10 11.07 9.73
N GLY A 136 0.76 12.30 9.34
CA GLY A 136 1.28 12.91 8.11
C GLY A 136 0.65 12.39 6.82
N MET A 137 -0.49 11.70 6.94
CA MET A 137 -1.26 11.08 5.87
C MET A 137 -2.50 11.91 5.51
N ALA A 138 -2.41 13.24 5.60
CA ALA A 138 -3.55 14.15 5.55
C ALA A 138 -4.53 13.87 4.42
N GLY A 139 -5.75 13.47 4.79
CA GLY A 139 -6.81 13.14 3.85
C GLY A 139 -6.47 11.95 2.95
N ALA A 140 -5.72 10.97 3.47
CA ALA A 140 -5.24 9.80 2.72
C ALA A 140 -6.29 9.36 1.70
N HIS A 141 -5.93 9.44 0.43
CA HIS A 141 -6.81 9.06 -0.67
C HIS A 141 -7.37 7.66 -0.42
N GLU A 142 -8.63 7.41 -0.78
CA GLU A 142 -9.33 6.13 -0.56
C GLU A 142 -8.47 4.94 -1.01
N ILE A 143 -7.85 5.03 -2.19
CA ILE A 143 -6.92 4.03 -2.72
C ILE A 143 -5.80 3.69 -1.72
N LEU A 144 -5.21 4.71 -1.10
CA LEU A 144 -4.11 4.53 -0.16
C LEU A 144 -4.58 3.85 1.14
N GLN A 145 -5.78 4.20 1.62
CA GLN A 145 -6.38 3.57 2.80
C GLN A 145 -6.60 2.08 2.56
N HIS A 146 -7.30 1.71 1.48
CA HIS A 146 -7.57 0.31 1.16
C HIS A 146 -6.30 -0.47 0.82
N ARG A 147 -5.31 0.17 0.20
CA ARG A 147 -3.99 -0.41 -0.03
C ARG A 147 -3.28 -0.77 1.28
N MET A 148 -3.26 0.16 2.25
CA MET A 148 -2.63 -0.09 3.54
C MET A 148 -3.35 -1.18 4.32
N ILE A 149 -4.68 -1.14 4.36
CA ILE A 149 -5.51 -2.16 5.00
C ILE A 149 -5.24 -3.54 4.40
N ALA A 150 -5.29 -3.66 3.08
CA ALA A 150 -5.08 -4.93 2.39
C ALA A 150 -3.65 -5.46 2.58
N TRP A 151 -2.64 -4.59 2.49
CA TRP A 151 -1.25 -4.99 2.71
C TRP A 151 -1.02 -5.52 4.13
N ALA A 152 -1.48 -4.79 5.13
CA ALA A 152 -1.33 -5.16 6.54
C ALA A 152 -2.12 -6.43 6.88
N SER A 153 -3.29 -6.63 6.26
CA SER A 153 -4.10 -7.84 6.45
C SER A 153 -3.35 -9.08 5.96
N VAL A 154 -2.81 -9.03 4.73
CA VAL A 154 -1.98 -10.13 4.18
C VAL A 154 -0.72 -10.35 5.03
N ALA A 155 -0.07 -9.27 5.49
CA ALA A 155 1.09 -9.36 6.37
C ALA A 155 0.78 -10.07 7.69
N LEU A 156 -0.33 -9.73 8.34
CA LEU A 156 -0.79 -10.38 9.57
C LEU A 156 -1.12 -11.85 9.34
N GLU A 157 -1.81 -12.19 8.25
CA GLU A 157 -2.11 -13.58 7.90
C GLU A 157 -0.84 -14.43 7.72
N ASN A 158 0.21 -13.84 7.11
CA ASN A 158 1.50 -14.50 6.95
C ASN A 158 2.20 -14.81 8.30
N THR A 159 1.78 -14.17 9.40
CA THR A 159 2.29 -14.48 10.75
C THR A 159 1.56 -15.65 11.43
N GLY A 160 0.58 -16.25 10.75
CA GLY A 160 -0.29 -17.30 11.28
C GLY A 160 -1.58 -16.79 11.92
N ALA A 161 -1.86 -15.48 11.84
CA ALA A 161 -3.18 -14.95 12.19
C ALA A 161 -4.23 -15.45 11.19
N SER A 162 -5.46 -15.71 11.66
CA SER A 162 -6.55 -16.15 10.79
C SER A 162 -7.71 -15.16 10.83
N ASN A 163 -8.50 -15.12 9.75
CA ASN A 163 -9.69 -14.26 9.67
C ASN A 163 -9.38 -12.78 9.97
N VAL A 164 -8.27 -12.27 9.41
CA VAL A 164 -7.86 -10.89 9.65
C VAL A 164 -8.87 -9.94 9.01
N ARG A 165 -9.34 -8.98 9.80
CA ARG A 165 -10.26 -7.92 9.36
C ARG A 165 -9.62 -6.57 9.66
N GLY A 166 -9.27 -5.86 8.59
CA GLY A 166 -8.81 -4.49 8.67
C GLY A 166 -9.90 -3.51 8.22
N GLU A 167 -10.02 -2.38 8.89
CA GLU A 167 -10.98 -1.32 8.55
C GLU A 167 -10.42 0.07 8.86
N LEU A 168 -10.97 1.08 8.20
CA LEU A 168 -10.77 2.47 8.59
C LEU A 168 -11.56 2.73 9.87
N GLU A 169 -10.88 3.05 10.96
CA GLU A 169 -11.53 3.40 12.23
C GLU A 169 -11.83 4.90 12.29
N ALA A 170 -10.88 5.75 11.89
CA ALA A 170 -11.05 7.20 11.89
C ALA A 170 -10.06 7.91 10.96
N THR A 171 -10.43 9.12 10.55
CA THR A 171 -9.50 10.14 10.06
C THR A 171 -9.61 11.36 10.96
N LYS A 172 -8.49 11.92 11.40
CA LYS A 172 -8.48 13.11 12.26
C LYS A 172 -7.33 14.02 11.87
N GLY A 173 -7.65 15.17 11.29
CA GLY A 173 -6.63 16.10 10.82
C GLY A 173 -5.75 15.45 9.76
N GLN A 174 -4.47 15.26 10.08
CA GLN A 174 -3.51 14.60 9.19
C GLN A 174 -3.35 13.10 9.43
N ASP A 175 -4.11 12.54 10.37
CA ASP A 175 -3.88 11.19 10.87
C ASP A 175 -4.93 10.22 10.33
N LEU A 176 -4.46 9.01 10.02
CA LEU A 176 -5.24 7.87 9.58
C LEU A 176 -5.19 6.79 10.67
N THR A 177 -6.33 6.36 11.19
CA THR A 177 -6.40 5.24 12.13
C THR A 177 -7.00 4.02 11.45
N LEU A 178 -6.21 2.95 11.36
CA LEU A 178 -6.61 1.65 10.82
C LEU A 178 -6.72 0.64 11.94
N ARG A 179 -7.86 -0.06 12.05
CA ARG A 179 -8.04 -1.10 13.06
C ARG A 179 -7.97 -2.49 12.44
N PHE A 180 -7.29 -3.40 13.11
CA PHE A 180 -7.15 -4.79 12.72
C PHE A 180 -7.57 -5.74 13.83
N ARG A 181 -8.38 -6.74 13.47
CA ARG A 181 -8.85 -7.81 14.37
C ARG A 181 -8.61 -9.18 13.72
N TRP A 182 -8.26 -10.19 14.53
CA TRP A 182 -8.00 -11.55 14.03
C TRP A 182 -8.34 -12.66 15.04
N SER A 183 -8.29 -13.91 14.58
CA SER A 183 -8.57 -15.14 15.35
C SER A 183 -7.38 -16.10 15.39
#